data_AF-A0A8H4X389-F1
#
_entry.id   AF-A0A8H4X389-F1
#
_cell.length_a   1.000
_cell.length_b   1.000
_cell.length_c   1.000
_cell.angle_alpha   90.00
_cell.angle_beta   90.00
_cell.angle_gamma   90.00
#
_symmetry.space_group_name_H-M   'P 1'
#
loop_
_entity.id
_entity.type
_entity.pdbx_description
1 polymer ?
#
loop_
_entity_poly.entity_id
_entity_poly.type
_entity_poly.pdbx_seq_one_letter_code
_entity_poly.pdbx_strand_id
1 'polypeptide(L)'
;MMGSNNFQPPPIEFRNFKYSELSPSSIRLLSFIKRPNQFSPPSIFGVPLLECILESVDIENAPEYDLISSTRGNPRPVKSGDIDNYGPTHQYPIAVNGRIMYVPRNIYEALKMARDVNDPVDRRHEPFNKTELIQAAEEHRIQIVQECLQQGAYIHAQDCFGETAIHYAAENGHLHIVELLLDHGASMTIVDSHGRTPLDCLSYLKPDQWNHVEDLSFKWNKDPELRKSSGSFVQVGRPIWIDAVCIDPLKTDEQVNHTSMISQIYSRAQSVVAWLGVSDDETEIARNAIRELLEGGEQNHQNHNEDDAMCEDDSSSTVESGSEAESEEELSPEEKVSAVVSLLRRSWFERPDLMHEVAFGRAITAYCGSHSFLLSEIMEYLRRRDENEDIPSDLEILSLIGNKTKKRESYGTRHGGMPQKKTRRREE
;
A
#
# COMPACT_ATOMS: atom_id res chain seq x y z
N MET A 1 -28.29 -9.90 6.27
CA MET A 1 -28.18 -9.32 7.63
C MET A 1 -26.83 -9.74 8.18
N MET A 2 -25.81 -8.91 7.96
CA MET A 2 -24.49 -9.14 8.58
C MET A 2 -24.62 -8.72 10.04
N GLY A 3 -24.32 -9.65 10.95
CA GLY A 3 -24.20 -9.32 12.36
C GLY A 3 -23.04 -8.36 12.53
N SER A 4 -23.35 -7.11 12.87
CA SER A 4 -22.42 -6.19 13.49
C SER A 4 -22.00 -6.78 14.83
N ASN A 5 -21.01 -7.68 14.79
CA ASN A 5 -20.31 -8.08 16.00
C ASN A 5 -19.59 -6.82 16.49
N ASN A 6 -20.14 -6.20 17.52
CA ASN A 6 -19.44 -5.30 18.43
C ASN A 6 -18.30 -6.08 19.11
N PHE A 7 -17.27 -6.43 18.36
CA PHE A 7 -15.97 -6.70 18.96
C PHE A 7 -15.45 -5.34 19.40
N GLN A 8 -15.21 -5.15 20.68
CA GLN A 8 -14.19 -4.20 21.08
C GLN A 8 -12.84 -4.85 20.74
N PRO A 9 -11.88 -4.09 20.18
CA PRO A 9 -10.57 -4.64 19.94
C PRO A 9 -9.95 -4.82 21.34
N PRO A 10 -9.35 -5.98 21.63
CA PRO A 10 -8.78 -6.22 22.94
C PRO A 10 -7.79 -5.10 23.29
N PRO A 11 -7.70 -4.70 24.58
CA PRO A 11 -6.65 -3.80 25.02
C PRO A 11 -5.29 -4.41 24.66
N ILE A 12 -4.30 -3.54 24.40
CA ILE A 12 -2.94 -4.02 24.09
C ILE A 12 -2.36 -4.63 25.36
N GLU A 13 -2.35 -5.95 25.40
CA GLU A 13 -1.62 -6.76 26.36
C GLU A 13 -0.19 -6.95 25.82
N PHE A 14 0.82 -6.51 26.57
CA PHE A 14 2.24 -6.75 26.24
C PHE A 14 2.67 -8.21 26.44
N ARG A 15 1.81 -9.16 26.07
CA ARG A 15 2.04 -10.61 26.11
C ARG A 15 2.28 -11.11 24.69
N ASN A 16 3.05 -12.20 24.59
CA ASN A 16 3.30 -12.83 23.30
C ASN A 16 2.00 -13.38 22.69
N PHE A 17 1.81 -13.11 21.41
CA PHE A 17 0.73 -13.67 20.60
C PHE A 17 0.80 -15.21 20.56
N LYS A 18 -0.37 -15.83 20.45
CA LYS A 18 -0.51 -17.29 20.30
C LYS A 18 -1.57 -17.56 19.25
N TYR A 19 -1.23 -18.45 18.31
CA TYR A 19 -2.17 -18.89 17.29
C TYR A 19 -3.34 -19.66 17.89
N SER A 20 -4.54 -19.42 17.38
CA SER A 20 -5.71 -20.28 17.57
C SER A 20 -5.53 -21.57 16.78
N GLU A 21 -6.18 -22.67 17.19
CA GLU A 21 -6.22 -23.86 16.34
C GLU A 21 -7.00 -23.60 15.04
N LEU A 22 -6.49 -24.15 13.94
CA LEU A 22 -7.07 -24.01 12.61
C LEU A 22 -7.61 -25.37 12.15
N SER A 23 -8.79 -25.36 11.52
CA SER A 23 -9.30 -26.54 10.81
C SER A 23 -8.59 -26.70 9.45
N PRO A 24 -8.57 -27.91 8.85
CA PRO A 24 -7.89 -28.14 7.57
C PRO A 24 -8.45 -27.34 6.38
N SER A 25 -9.70 -26.85 6.46
CA SER A 25 -10.34 -26.03 5.41
C SER A 25 -10.36 -24.54 5.74
N SER A 26 -9.79 -24.14 6.87
CA SER A 26 -9.80 -22.74 7.30
C SER A 26 -8.50 -22.04 6.95
N ILE A 27 -8.57 -20.72 6.81
CA ILE A 27 -7.42 -19.82 6.68
C ILE A 27 -7.54 -18.71 7.74
N ARG A 28 -6.44 -18.02 8.02
CA ARG A 28 -6.49 -16.78 8.81
C ARG A 28 -6.40 -15.57 7.89
N LEU A 29 -7.15 -14.53 8.21
CA LEU A 29 -7.10 -13.24 7.53
C LEU A 29 -6.74 -12.15 8.54
N LEU A 30 -5.82 -11.28 8.14
CA LEU A 30 -5.29 -10.17 8.90
C LEU A 30 -6.01 -8.88 8.50
N SER A 31 -6.64 -8.20 9.44
CA SER A 31 -7.29 -6.90 9.19
C SER A 31 -6.59 -5.83 10.01
N PHE A 32 -6.19 -4.73 9.37
CA PHE A 32 -5.64 -3.57 10.08
C PHE A 32 -6.75 -2.84 10.82
N ILE A 33 -6.42 -2.28 11.99
CA ILE A 33 -7.36 -1.49 12.77
C ILE A 33 -6.76 -0.13 13.15
N LYS A 34 -7.60 0.89 13.14
CA LYS A 34 -7.27 2.22 13.66
C LYS A 34 -8.12 2.57 14.87
N ARG A 35 -7.52 3.30 15.80
CA ARG A 35 -8.19 3.87 16.98
C ARG A 35 -8.24 5.39 16.80
N PRO A 36 -9.36 5.95 16.30
CA PRO A 36 -9.45 7.36 15.87
C PRO A 36 -9.10 8.37 16.98
N ASN A 37 -9.37 8.04 18.24
CA ASN A 37 -9.25 8.97 19.36
C ASN A 37 -7.93 8.83 20.15
N GLN A 38 -6.91 8.17 19.60
CA GLN A 38 -5.61 8.04 20.28
C GLN A 38 -4.71 9.25 20.04
N PHE A 39 -4.13 9.79 21.13
CA PHE A 39 -3.17 10.90 21.11
C PHE A 39 -1.91 10.59 20.28
N SER A 40 -1.51 9.33 20.24
CA SER A 40 -0.39 8.85 19.44
C SER A 40 -0.61 7.38 19.10
N PRO A 41 -0.19 6.91 17.91
CA PRO A 41 -0.14 5.49 17.63
C PRO A 41 0.69 4.79 18.71
N PRO A 42 0.25 3.62 19.21
CA PRO A 42 1.06 2.85 20.14
C PRO A 42 2.42 2.57 19.50
N SER A 43 3.48 2.67 20.28
CA SER A 43 4.84 2.38 19.81
C SER A 43 5.62 1.61 20.88
N ILE A 44 6.58 0.83 20.42
CA ILE A 44 7.52 0.08 21.27
C ILE A 44 8.92 0.46 20.81
N PHE A 45 9.72 1.05 21.71
CA PHE A 45 11.06 1.58 21.40
C PHE A 45 11.10 2.54 20.19
N GLY A 46 10.08 3.38 20.05
CA GLY A 46 9.97 4.34 18.93
C GLY A 46 9.51 3.73 17.60
N VAL A 47 9.31 2.41 17.53
CA VAL A 47 8.72 1.74 16.37
C VAL A 47 7.19 1.78 16.50
N PRO A 48 6.46 2.37 15.54
CA PRO A 48 5.00 2.34 15.54
C PRO A 48 4.47 0.91 15.51
N LEU A 49 3.47 0.62 16.33
CA LEU A 49 2.87 -0.70 16.42
C LEU A 49 1.73 -0.80 15.40
N LEU A 50 1.89 -1.67 14.41
CA LEU A 50 0.79 -2.01 13.50
C LEU A 50 -0.24 -2.82 14.28
N GLU A 51 -1.41 -2.25 14.52
CA GLU A 51 -2.52 -2.96 15.16
C GLU A 51 -3.34 -3.73 14.13
N CYS A 52 -3.51 -5.02 14.38
CA CYS A 52 -4.19 -5.96 13.52
C CYS A 52 -5.10 -6.89 14.31
N ILE A 53 -6.16 -7.35 13.65
CA ILE A 53 -6.99 -8.48 14.08
C ILE A 53 -6.69 -9.65 13.15
N LEU A 54 -6.50 -10.84 13.72
CA LEU A 54 -6.33 -12.08 12.99
C LEU A 54 -7.52 -12.99 13.26
N GLU A 55 -8.35 -13.20 12.23
CA GLU A 55 -9.58 -14.00 12.30
C GLU A 55 -9.43 -15.29 11.51
N SER A 56 -10.00 -16.37 12.03
CA SER A 56 -10.04 -17.66 11.33
C SER A 56 -11.35 -17.80 10.58
N VAL A 57 -11.29 -18.07 9.28
CA VAL A 57 -12.46 -18.23 8.41
C VAL A 57 -12.33 -19.50 7.60
N ASP A 58 -13.45 -20.15 7.31
CA ASP A 58 -13.46 -21.23 6.33
C ASP A 58 -13.19 -20.66 4.93
N ILE A 59 -12.31 -21.29 4.15
CA ILE A 59 -11.87 -20.76 2.86
C ILE A 59 -13.03 -20.60 1.86
N GLU A 60 -14.05 -21.46 1.93
CA GLU A 60 -15.21 -21.38 1.03
C GLU A 60 -16.08 -20.15 1.34
N ASN A 61 -16.11 -19.76 2.61
CA ASN A 61 -16.89 -18.65 3.14
C ASN A 61 -16.05 -17.38 3.40
N ALA A 62 -14.78 -17.39 3.02
CA ALA A 62 -13.89 -16.25 3.22
C ALA A 62 -14.43 -15.00 2.49
N PRO A 63 -14.41 -13.82 3.14
CA PRO A 63 -14.78 -12.55 2.50
C PRO A 63 -13.81 -12.22 1.37
N GLU A 64 -14.07 -11.14 0.63
CA GLU A 64 -13.07 -10.61 -0.29
C GLU A 64 -11.83 -10.14 0.48
N TYR A 65 -10.66 -10.62 0.08
CA TYR A 65 -9.38 -10.26 0.68
C TYR A 65 -8.32 -10.00 -0.39
N ASP A 66 -7.30 -9.24 0.00
CA ASP A 66 -6.09 -9.03 -0.78
C ASP A 66 -4.97 -9.96 -0.29
N LEU A 67 -4.04 -10.30 -1.16
CA LEU A 67 -2.94 -11.21 -0.81
C LEU A 67 -1.61 -10.46 -0.85
N ILE A 68 -0.82 -10.54 0.20
CA ILE A 68 0.58 -10.09 0.16
C ILE A 68 1.47 -11.30 -0.06
N SER A 69 2.22 -11.22 -1.15
CA SER A 69 3.30 -12.14 -1.47
C SER A 69 4.64 -11.44 -1.21
N SER A 70 5.45 -11.99 -0.31
CA SER A 70 6.74 -11.39 0.08
C SER A 70 7.78 -12.46 0.39
N THR A 71 9.06 -12.08 0.41
CA THR A 71 10.12 -12.94 0.96
C THR A 71 10.15 -12.79 2.48
N ARG A 72 10.27 -13.90 3.22
CA ARG A 72 10.44 -13.86 4.69
C ARG A 72 11.80 -13.29 5.13
N GLY A 73 12.79 -13.34 4.24
CA GLY A 73 14.14 -12.87 4.48
C GLY A 73 14.42 -11.52 3.83
N ASN A 74 15.67 -11.34 3.42
CA ASN A 74 16.13 -10.13 2.76
C ASN A 74 15.38 -9.91 1.43
N PRO A 75 14.93 -8.68 1.12
CA PRO A 75 14.41 -8.35 -0.21
C PRO A 75 15.49 -8.37 -1.30
N ARG A 76 16.77 -8.37 -0.92
CA ARG A 76 17.92 -8.43 -1.84
C ARG A 76 18.73 -9.72 -1.62
N PRO A 77 19.42 -10.21 -2.66
CA PRO A 77 20.40 -11.28 -2.51
C PRO A 77 21.48 -10.87 -1.51
N VAL A 78 21.70 -11.69 -0.48
CA VAL A 78 22.69 -11.43 0.57
C VAL A 78 24.10 -11.52 -0.03
N LYS A 79 24.90 -10.44 0.03
CA LYS A 79 26.31 -10.49 -0.37
C LYS A 79 27.17 -10.88 0.83
N SER A 80 28.29 -11.54 0.58
CA SER A 80 29.21 -11.96 1.64
C SER A 80 29.75 -10.75 2.40
N GLY A 81 29.46 -10.66 3.70
CA GLY A 81 29.89 -9.56 4.57
C GLY A 81 28.83 -8.48 4.82
N ASP A 82 27.62 -8.61 4.23
CA ASP A 82 26.52 -7.70 4.50
C ASP A 82 26.04 -7.84 5.96
N ILE A 83 26.08 -6.73 6.69
CA ILE A 83 25.55 -6.58 8.05
C ILE A 83 24.20 -5.86 7.99
N ASP A 84 23.37 -6.20 7.00
CA ASP A 84 22.14 -5.45 6.81
C ASP A 84 21.09 -5.75 7.89
N ASN A 85 20.20 -4.78 8.05
CA ASN A 85 19.17 -4.80 9.07
C ASN A 85 17.97 -5.70 8.70
N TYR A 86 18.13 -6.61 7.72
CA TYR A 86 17.14 -7.62 7.34
C TYR A 86 17.50 -9.02 7.86
N GLY A 87 18.61 -9.14 8.60
CA GLY A 87 18.95 -10.37 9.32
C GLY A 87 17.85 -10.79 10.34
N PRO A 88 17.81 -12.09 10.72
CA PRO A 88 16.76 -12.65 11.59
C PRO A 88 16.72 -12.06 13.01
N THR A 89 17.78 -11.36 13.41
CA THR A 89 17.89 -10.63 14.69
C THR A 89 17.09 -9.32 14.69
N HIS A 90 16.77 -8.76 13.51
CA HIS A 90 16.03 -7.51 13.37
C HIS A 90 14.53 -7.79 13.29
N GLN A 91 13.94 -7.98 14.47
CA GLN A 91 12.51 -8.20 14.61
C GLN A 91 11.77 -6.93 15.01
N TYR A 92 10.58 -6.77 14.45
CA TYR A 92 9.73 -5.60 14.63
C TYR A 92 8.41 -6.03 15.27
N PRO A 93 7.93 -5.29 16.28
CA PRO A 93 6.69 -5.63 16.95
C PRO A 93 5.48 -5.20 16.13
N ILE A 94 4.47 -6.06 16.07
CA ILE A 94 3.11 -5.75 15.65
C ILE A 94 2.13 -6.22 16.75
N ALA A 95 0.97 -5.58 16.85
CA ALA A 95 -0.09 -6.01 17.76
C ALA A 95 -1.12 -6.84 17.00
N VAL A 96 -1.24 -8.12 17.33
CA VAL A 96 -2.23 -9.02 16.73
C VAL A 96 -3.19 -9.48 17.82
N ASN A 97 -4.49 -9.20 17.65
CA ASN A 97 -5.53 -9.50 18.65
C ASN A 97 -5.16 -8.96 20.05
N GLY A 98 -4.58 -7.76 20.09
CA GLY A 98 -4.15 -7.09 21.32
C GLY A 98 -2.91 -7.70 21.97
N ARG A 99 -2.18 -8.60 21.31
CA ARG A 99 -0.94 -9.21 21.82
C ARG A 99 0.24 -8.92 20.89
N ILE A 100 1.45 -8.95 21.43
CA ILE A 100 2.66 -8.63 20.67
C ILE A 100 3.12 -9.85 19.87
N MET A 101 3.30 -9.66 18.58
CA MET A 101 3.95 -10.59 17.67
C MET A 101 5.18 -9.90 17.07
N TYR A 102 6.30 -10.63 17.02
CA TYR A 102 7.52 -10.13 16.40
C TYR A 102 7.65 -10.71 14.99
N VAL A 103 7.83 -9.84 14.00
CA VAL A 103 8.00 -10.22 12.60
C VAL A 103 9.33 -9.71 12.06
N PRO A 104 9.94 -10.36 11.06
CA PRO A 104 11.13 -9.83 10.39
C PRO A 104 10.87 -8.44 9.79
N ARG A 105 11.91 -7.61 9.68
CA ARG A 105 11.83 -6.27 9.09
C ARG A 105 11.08 -6.22 7.77
N ASN A 106 11.41 -7.13 6.85
CA ASN A 106 10.79 -7.15 5.51
C ASN A 106 9.27 -7.36 5.58
N ILE A 107 8.81 -8.19 6.52
CA ILE A 107 7.38 -8.43 6.74
C ILE A 107 6.72 -7.21 7.37
N TYR A 108 7.38 -6.56 8.33
CA TYR A 108 6.87 -5.33 8.93
C TYR A 108 6.72 -4.21 7.89
N GLU A 109 7.70 -4.03 7.00
CA GLU A 109 7.64 -3.03 5.93
C GLU A 109 6.56 -3.37 4.89
N ALA A 110 6.41 -4.66 4.53
CA ALA A 110 5.32 -5.11 3.66
C ALA A 110 3.94 -4.81 4.27
N LEU A 111 3.76 -5.08 5.58
CA LEU A 111 2.52 -4.78 6.29
C LEU A 111 2.28 -3.27 6.40
N LYS A 112 3.33 -2.47 6.66
CA LYS A 112 3.24 -1.02 6.69
C LYS A 112 2.77 -0.48 5.34
N MET A 113 3.41 -0.90 4.24
CA MET A 113 3.02 -0.51 2.90
C MET A 113 1.57 -0.95 2.59
N ALA A 114 1.21 -2.19 2.90
CA ALA A 114 -0.14 -2.68 2.62
C ALA A 114 -1.22 -1.94 3.41
N ARG A 115 -0.93 -1.56 4.67
CA ARG A 115 -1.81 -0.68 5.44
C ARG A 115 -1.95 0.66 4.74
N ASP A 116 -0.84 1.30 4.35
CA ASP A 116 -0.86 2.63 3.75
C ASP A 116 -1.55 2.63 2.37
N VAL A 117 -1.49 1.53 1.61
CA VAL A 117 -2.25 1.34 0.35
C VAL A 117 -3.74 1.12 0.63
N ASN A 118 -4.08 0.31 1.64
CA ASN A 118 -5.46 0.01 2.02
C ASN A 118 -6.14 1.13 2.82
N ASP A 119 -5.37 2.13 3.26
CA ASP A 119 -5.81 3.25 4.08
C ASP A 119 -5.57 4.60 3.40
N PRO A 120 -6.38 4.96 2.38
CA PRO A 120 -6.20 6.22 1.68
C PRO A 120 -6.49 7.45 2.56
N VAL A 121 -7.13 7.27 3.72
CA VAL A 121 -7.65 8.35 4.57
C VAL A 121 -6.54 9.27 5.08
N ASP A 122 -5.41 8.67 5.45
CA ASP A 122 -4.22 9.42 5.93
C ASP A 122 -3.15 9.58 4.84
N ARG A 123 -3.54 9.41 3.56
CA ARG A 123 -2.65 9.68 2.44
C ARG A 123 -2.18 11.13 2.50
N ARG A 124 -0.89 11.30 2.22
CA ARG A 124 -0.23 12.61 2.22
C ARG A 124 -0.18 13.16 0.81
N HIS A 125 -0.47 14.44 0.68
CA HIS A 125 -0.46 15.17 -0.59
C HIS A 125 0.64 16.23 -0.57
N GLU A 126 1.40 16.27 -1.67
CA GLU A 126 2.42 17.29 -1.94
C GLU A 126 1.78 18.65 -2.32
N PRO A 127 2.47 19.79 -2.12
CA PRO A 127 3.87 19.94 -1.68
C PRO A 127 4.05 20.04 -0.15
N PHE A 128 2.96 20.02 0.62
CA PHE A 128 2.99 20.35 2.05
C PHE A 128 2.80 19.14 2.97
N ASN A 129 2.73 17.93 2.43
CA ASN A 129 2.52 16.71 3.21
C ASN A 129 1.21 16.73 4.03
N LYS A 130 0.16 17.36 3.49
CA LYS A 130 -1.17 17.47 4.13
C LYS A 130 -1.96 16.17 3.96
N THR A 131 -2.71 15.77 4.99
CA THR A 131 -3.77 14.76 4.83
C THR A 131 -5.04 15.42 4.30
N GLU A 132 -5.97 14.61 3.78
CA GLU A 132 -7.29 15.09 3.38
C GLU A 132 -8.03 15.78 4.55
N LEU A 133 -7.87 15.28 5.78
CA LEU A 133 -8.43 15.92 6.98
C LEU A 133 -7.87 17.33 7.21
N ILE A 134 -6.56 17.53 7.03
CA ILE A 134 -5.92 18.86 7.18
C ILE A 134 -6.46 19.82 6.12
N GLN A 135 -6.47 19.40 4.87
CA GLN A 135 -6.95 20.24 3.76
C GLN A 135 -8.44 20.56 3.87
N ALA A 136 -9.27 19.59 4.25
CA ALA A 136 -10.69 19.81 4.49
C ALA A 136 -10.95 20.79 5.65
N ALA A 137 -10.12 20.74 6.70
CA ALA A 137 -10.21 21.66 7.82
C ALA A 137 -9.82 23.09 7.42
N GLU A 138 -8.76 23.26 6.63
CA GLU A 138 -8.32 24.55 6.10
C GLU A 138 -9.38 25.20 5.20
N GLU A 139 -10.01 24.41 4.33
CA GLU A 139 -10.97 24.88 3.32
C GLU A 139 -12.44 24.93 3.78
N HIS A 140 -12.71 24.77 5.08
CA HIS A 140 -14.06 24.75 5.66
C HIS A 140 -14.99 23.63 5.13
N ARG A 141 -14.45 22.48 4.73
CA ARG A 141 -15.23 21.38 4.15
C ARG A 141 -15.76 20.42 5.23
N ILE A 142 -16.76 20.86 5.99
CA ILE A 142 -17.32 20.13 7.16
C ILE A 142 -17.69 18.67 6.84
N GLN A 143 -18.31 18.41 5.69
CA GLN A 143 -18.72 17.06 5.28
C GLN A 143 -17.51 16.13 5.12
N ILE A 144 -16.46 16.59 4.44
CA ILE A 144 -15.22 15.82 4.26
C ILE A 144 -14.52 15.60 5.60
N VAL A 145 -14.49 16.61 6.48
CA VAL A 145 -13.96 16.44 7.85
C VAL A 145 -14.71 15.32 8.59
N GLN A 146 -16.05 15.29 8.52
CA GLN A 146 -16.84 14.23 9.15
C GLN A 146 -16.56 12.85 8.54
N GLU A 147 -16.46 12.75 7.21
CA GLU A 147 -16.15 11.51 6.50
C GLU A 147 -14.76 10.99 6.87
N CYS A 148 -13.73 11.83 6.85
CA CYS A 148 -12.37 11.47 7.28
C CYS A 148 -12.36 10.94 8.72
N LEU A 149 -13.03 11.64 9.65
CA LEU A 149 -13.12 11.20 11.05
C LEU A 149 -13.86 9.87 11.20
N GLN A 150 -14.94 9.64 10.44
CA GLN A 150 -15.66 8.38 10.42
C GLN A 150 -14.83 7.22 9.84
N GLN A 151 -13.98 7.51 8.86
CA GLN A 151 -13.05 6.55 8.26
C GLN A 151 -11.78 6.33 9.11
N GLY A 152 -11.67 7.01 10.26
CA GLY A 152 -10.58 6.80 11.21
C GLY A 152 -9.30 7.58 10.91
N ALA A 153 -9.41 8.72 10.20
CA ALA A 153 -8.29 9.64 9.97
C ALA A 153 -7.55 9.95 11.28
N TYR A 154 -6.22 9.99 11.22
CA TYR A 154 -5.41 10.35 12.37
C TYR A 154 -5.56 11.84 12.67
N ILE A 155 -6.34 12.16 13.71
CA ILE A 155 -6.76 13.52 14.04
C ILE A 155 -5.61 14.47 14.43
N HIS A 156 -4.46 13.90 14.82
CA HIS A 156 -3.25 14.64 15.17
C HIS A 156 -2.16 14.54 14.10
N ALA A 157 -2.52 14.19 12.86
CA ALA A 157 -1.61 14.27 11.73
C ALA A 157 -1.04 15.69 11.62
N GLN A 158 0.30 15.78 11.49
CA GLN A 158 1.01 17.02 11.22
C GLN A 158 1.49 17.05 9.77
N ASP A 159 1.46 18.23 9.16
CA ASP A 159 2.04 18.51 7.85
C ASP A 159 3.53 18.89 7.94
N CYS A 160 4.13 19.40 6.86
CA CYS A 160 5.55 19.80 6.87
C CYS A 160 5.87 20.99 7.79
N PHE A 161 4.87 21.78 8.20
CA PHE A 161 5.02 22.88 9.15
C PHE A 161 4.73 22.46 10.59
N GLY A 162 4.42 21.19 10.82
CA GLY A 162 4.00 20.72 12.14
C GLY A 162 2.54 21.07 12.47
N GLU A 163 1.77 21.58 11.52
CA GLU A 163 0.40 22.02 11.75
C GLU A 163 -0.58 20.85 11.60
N THR A 164 -1.57 20.79 12.49
CA THR A 164 -2.65 19.80 12.47
C THR A 164 -3.92 20.40 11.88
N ALA A 165 -4.92 19.56 11.58
CA ALA A 165 -6.23 20.04 11.11
C ALA A 165 -6.85 21.13 12.01
N ILE A 166 -6.69 21.00 13.33
CA ILE A 166 -7.19 22.01 14.28
C ILE A 166 -6.40 23.33 14.29
N HIS A 167 -5.12 23.34 13.87
CA HIS A 167 -4.35 24.59 13.71
C HIS A 167 -4.96 25.42 12.57
N TYR A 168 -5.11 24.82 11.39
CA TYR A 168 -5.71 25.47 10.23
C TYR A 168 -7.15 25.91 10.47
N ALA A 169 -7.96 25.07 11.12
CA ALA A 169 -9.33 25.44 11.46
C ALA A 169 -9.38 26.63 12.43
N ALA A 170 -8.46 26.69 13.41
CA ALA A 170 -8.36 27.79 14.35
C ALA A 170 -7.87 29.10 13.68
N GLU A 171 -6.80 29.04 12.91
CA GLU A 171 -6.22 30.18 12.20
C GLU A 171 -7.21 30.82 11.22
N ASN A 172 -7.99 30.01 10.52
CA ASN A 172 -9.01 30.47 9.58
C ASN A 172 -10.36 30.84 10.23
N GLY A 173 -10.51 30.65 11.54
CA GLY A 173 -11.77 30.97 12.26
C GLY A 173 -12.92 30.00 12.00
N HIS A 174 -12.63 28.78 11.56
CA HIS A 174 -13.61 27.72 11.27
C HIS A 174 -14.07 27.03 12.55
N LEU A 175 -14.71 27.78 13.45
CA LEU A 175 -15.07 27.34 14.81
C LEU A 175 -15.89 26.05 14.83
N HIS A 176 -16.79 25.84 13.88
CA HIS A 176 -17.56 24.61 13.81
C HIS A 176 -16.69 23.37 13.53
N ILE A 177 -15.63 23.53 12.74
CA ILE A 177 -14.65 22.46 12.50
C ILE A 177 -13.77 22.28 13.74
N VAL A 178 -13.39 23.38 14.41
CA VAL A 178 -12.66 23.32 15.69
C VAL A 178 -13.45 22.48 16.68
N GLU A 179 -14.73 22.80 16.93
CA GLU A 179 -15.66 22.06 17.80
C GLU A 179 -15.80 20.59 17.39
N LEU A 180 -15.94 20.31 16.09
CA LEU A 180 -16.07 18.96 15.55
C LEU A 180 -14.81 18.10 15.80
N LEU A 181 -13.63 18.65 15.52
CA LEU A 181 -12.35 17.96 15.76
C LEU A 181 -12.15 17.72 17.25
N LEU A 182 -12.46 18.74 18.04
CA LEU A 182 -12.51 18.70 19.48
C LEU A 182 -13.39 17.52 19.96
N ASP A 183 -14.63 17.40 19.47
CA ASP A 183 -15.60 16.35 19.84
C ASP A 183 -15.04 14.93 19.64
N HIS A 184 -14.13 14.77 18.67
CA HIS A 184 -13.44 13.53 18.30
C HIS A 184 -12.06 13.37 18.96
N GLY A 185 -11.74 14.23 19.93
CA GLY A 185 -10.57 14.10 20.77
C GLY A 185 -9.31 14.84 20.29
N ALA A 186 -9.45 15.78 19.35
CA ALA A 186 -8.35 16.65 18.97
C ALA A 186 -7.75 17.37 20.20
N SER A 187 -6.45 17.67 20.13
CA SER A 187 -5.72 18.30 21.22
C SER A 187 -5.40 19.73 20.85
N MET A 188 -5.69 20.64 21.78
CA MET A 188 -5.36 22.06 21.68
C MET A 188 -3.94 22.39 22.17
N THR A 189 -3.12 21.38 22.47
CA THR A 189 -1.78 21.56 23.06
C THR A 189 -0.65 21.10 22.15
N ILE A 190 -0.94 20.56 20.96
CA ILE A 190 0.10 20.19 19.99
C ILE A 190 0.73 21.48 19.48
N VAL A 191 2.05 21.51 19.34
CA VAL A 191 2.77 22.68 18.84
C VAL A 191 3.20 22.46 17.39
N ASP A 192 3.07 23.52 16.59
CA ASP A 192 3.64 23.59 15.24
C ASP A 192 5.16 23.83 15.27
N SER A 193 5.79 23.90 14.11
CA SER A 193 7.23 24.19 13.96
C SER A 193 7.66 25.57 14.49
N HIS A 194 6.71 26.51 14.63
CA HIS A 194 6.93 27.83 15.21
C HIS A 194 6.66 27.87 16.72
N GLY A 195 6.28 26.73 17.32
CA GLY A 195 5.93 26.62 18.73
C GLY A 195 4.54 27.16 19.08
N ARG A 196 3.68 27.43 18.09
CA ARG A 196 2.29 27.86 18.30
C ARG A 196 1.41 26.65 18.57
N THR A 197 0.49 26.78 19.51
CA THR A 197 -0.62 25.85 19.70
C THR A 197 -1.84 26.27 18.87
N PRO A 198 -2.83 25.39 18.66
CA PRO A 198 -4.10 25.79 18.05
C PRO A 198 -4.79 26.94 18.82
N LEU A 199 -4.58 27.05 20.14
CA LEU A 199 -5.10 28.16 20.94
C LEU A 199 -4.43 29.49 20.57
N ASP A 200 -3.12 29.47 20.31
CA ASP A 200 -2.39 30.69 19.91
C ASP A 200 -2.88 31.21 18.55
N CYS A 201 -3.28 30.31 17.64
CA CYS A 201 -3.89 30.67 16.35
C CYS A 201 -5.28 31.32 16.49
N LEU A 202 -6.01 31.07 17.59
CA LEU A 202 -7.30 31.72 17.85
C LEU A 202 -7.15 33.19 18.30
N SER A 203 -5.92 33.66 18.60
CA SER A 203 -5.68 35.04 19.06
C SER A 203 -6.08 36.11 18.03
N TYR A 204 -6.20 35.73 16.76
CA TYR A 204 -6.70 36.60 15.69
C TYR A 204 -8.24 36.73 15.67
N LEU A 205 -8.96 35.91 16.44
CA LEU A 205 -10.43 35.93 16.57
C LEU A 205 -10.89 36.79 17.73
N LYS A 206 -12.14 37.27 17.68
CA LYS A 206 -12.72 38.04 18.78
C LYS A 206 -12.92 37.12 20.00
N PRO A 207 -12.58 37.56 21.23
CA PRO A 207 -12.73 36.77 22.46
C PRO A 207 -14.09 36.06 22.61
N ASP A 208 -15.17 36.78 22.31
CA ASP A 208 -16.54 36.25 22.40
C ASP A 208 -16.81 35.01 21.53
N GLN A 209 -16.02 34.82 20.46
CA GLN A 209 -16.22 33.73 19.50
C GLN A 209 -15.53 32.43 19.91
N TRP A 210 -14.48 32.48 20.75
CA TRP A 210 -13.70 31.28 21.11
C TRP A 210 -13.71 30.95 22.61
N ASN A 211 -14.33 31.78 23.46
CA ASN A 211 -14.62 31.43 24.86
C ASN A 211 -15.33 30.07 25.00
N HIS A 212 -16.26 29.76 24.08
CA HIS A 212 -16.93 28.46 24.06
C HIS A 212 -15.96 27.30 23.77
N VAL A 213 -14.97 27.52 22.90
CA VAL A 213 -13.94 26.54 22.55
C VAL A 213 -13.00 26.31 23.74
N GLU A 214 -12.64 27.34 24.51
CA GLU A 214 -11.90 27.18 25.77
C GLU A 214 -12.68 26.34 26.78
N ASP A 215 -13.97 26.66 26.97
CA ASP A 215 -14.83 25.91 27.87
C ASP A 215 -14.94 24.43 27.47
N LEU A 216 -15.08 24.15 26.16
CA LEU A 216 -15.11 22.79 25.61
C LEU A 216 -13.78 22.06 25.81
N SER A 217 -12.66 22.71 25.51
CA SER A 217 -11.31 22.18 25.70
C SER A 217 -11.07 21.84 27.17
N PHE A 218 -11.41 22.75 28.09
CA PHE A 218 -11.29 22.53 29.54
C PHE A 218 -12.20 21.40 30.03
N LYS A 219 -13.44 21.36 29.54
CA LYS A 219 -14.42 20.32 29.89
C LYS A 219 -13.91 18.91 29.60
N TRP A 220 -13.34 18.65 28.42
CA TRP A 220 -12.86 17.29 28.12
C TRP A 220 -11.47 16.97 28.63
N ASN A 221 -10.65 17.99 28.91
CA ASN A 221 -9.40 17.73 29.63
C ASN A 221 -9.69 17.21 31.05
N LYS A 222 -10.84 17.61 31.63
CA LYS A 222 -11.30 17.17 32.95
C LYS A 222 -12.01 15.81 32.94
N ASP A 223 -12.74 15.48 31.87
CA ASP A 223 -13.48 14.23 31.73
C ASP A 223 -13.34 13.64 30.30
N PRO A 224 -12.30 12.83 30.06
CA PRO A 224 -12.01 12.24 28.76
C PRO A 224 -13.10 11.29 28.24
N GLU A 225 -13.93 10.73 29.13
CA GLU A 225 -15.00 9.78 28.81
C GLU A 225 -16.21 10.45 28.14
N LEU A 226 -16.30 11.79 28.17
CA LEU A 226 -17.36 12.58 27.52
C LEU A 226 -17.10 12.88 26.04
N ARG A 227 -15.92 12.57 25.51
CA ARG A 227 -15.63 12.68 24.07
C ARG A 227 -16.56 11.72 23.33
N LYS A 228 -17.00 12.06 22.10
CA LYS A 228 -17.80 11.12 21.31
C LYS A 228 -17.00 9.82 21.16
N SER A 229 -17.44 8.80 21.87
CA SER A 229 -16.96 7.45 21.75
C SER A 229 -17.39 6.96 20.37
N SER A 230 -16.56 7.20 19.36
CA SER A 230 -16.36 6.22 18.30
C SER A 230 -15.60 5.04 18.93
N GLY A 231 -16.23 4.37 19.88
CA GLY A 231 -15.71 3.16 20.53
C GLY A 231 -15.55 1.97 19.58
N SER A 232 -15.85 2.16 18.29
CA SER A 232 -15.48 1.25 17.22
C SER A 232 -14.11 1.66 16.68
N PHE A 233 -13.14 0.75 16.75
CA PHE A 233 -12.04 0.80 15.79
C PHE A 233 -12.61 0.80 14.38
N VAL A 234 -11.89 1.44 13.47
CA VAL A 234 -12.21 1.35 12.06
C VAL A 234 -11.33 0.26 11.48
N GLN A 235 -11.96 -0.76 10.88
CA GLN A 235 -11.25 -1.71 10.05
C GLN A 235 -10.74 -0.98 8.82
N VAL A 236 -9.45 -1.12 8.56
CA VAL A 236 -8.76 -0.45 7.47
C VAL A 236 -8.72 -1.37 6.25
N GLY A 237 -9.45 -0.98 5.21
CA GLY A 237 -9.52 -1.69 3.95
C GLY A 237 -10.01 -3.14 4.05
N ARG A 238 -9.70 -3.94 3.01
CA ARG A 238 -10.02 -5.36 2.99
C ARG A 238 -9.07 -6.14 3.92
N PRO A 239 -9.53 -7.28 4.47
CA PRO A 239 -8.62 -8.23 5.10
C PRO A 239 -7.53 -8.67 4.13
N ILE A 240 -6.39 -9.06 4.68
CA ILE A 240 -5.21 -9.48 3.94
C ILE A 240 -4.82 -10.89 4.34
N TRP A 241 -4.43 -11.69 3.36
CA TRP A 241 -3.70 -12.92 3.61
C TRP A 241 -2.20 -12.71 3.37
N ILE A 242 -1.36 -13.08 4.34
CA ILE A 242 0.10 -13.12 4.22
C ILE A 242 0.61 -14.37 4.92
N ASP A 243 1.38 -15.20 4.21
CA ASP A 243 1.85 -16.49 4.71
C ASP A 243 2.66 -16.36 6.02
N ALA A 244 3.46 -15.29 6.14
CA ALA A 244 4.36 -15.04 7.27
C ALA A 244 3.64 -14.77 8.60
N VAL A 245 2.37 -14.37 8.56
CA VAL A 245 1.56 -14.03 9.74
C VAL A 245 0.33 -14.93 9.88
N CYS A 246 -0.24 -15.39 8.76
CA CYS A 246 -1.49 -16.17 8.78
C CYS A 246 -1.26 -17.65 9.06
N ILE A 247 -0.03 -18.14 8.93
CA ILE A 247 0.36 -19.54 9.13
C ILE A 247 1.29 -19.65 10.35
N ASP A 248 0.98 -20.55 11.26
CA ASP A 248 1.84 -20.87 12.40
C ASP A 248 3.13 -21.56 11.91
N PRO A 249 4.32 -20.92 12.06
CA PRO A 249 5.57 -21.50 11.61
C PRO A 249 6.01 -22.72 12.43
N LEU A 250 5.43 -22.96 13.61
CA LEU A 250 5.78 -24.07 14.49
C LEU A 250 4.94 -25.33 14.26
N LYS A 251 3.85 -25.23 13.49
CA LYS A 251 2.90 -26.34 13.26
C LYS A 251 3.01 -26.88 11.84
N THR A 252 3.70 -28.02 11.69
CA THR A 252 3.94 -28.67 10.38
C THR A 252 2.66 -29.05 9.65
N ASP A 253 1.66 -29.56 10.37
CA ASP A 253 0.38 -29.97 9.76
C ASP A 253 -0.36 -28.78 9.14
N GLU A 254 -0.25 -27.61 9.78
CA GLU A 254 -0.86 -26.38 9.27
C GLU A 254 -0.16 -25.92 8.00
N GLN A 255 1.17 -25.97 7.96
CA GLN A 255 1.95 -25.64 6.76
C GLN A 255 1.58 -26.54 5.59
N VAL A 256 1.52 -27.85 5.81
CA VAL A 256 1.17 -28.82 4.76
C VAL A 256 -0.25 -28.58 4.25
N ASN A 257 -1.21 -28.32 5.14
CA ASN A 257 -2.59 -28.00 4.75
C ASN A 257 -2.63 -26.72 3.91
N HIS A 258 -1.96 -25.64 4.33
CA HIS A 258 -1.90 -24.39 3.57
C HIS A 258 -1.21 -24.55 2.22
N THR A 259 -0.12 -25.32 2.14
CA THR A 259 0.53 -25.67 0.86
C THR A 259 -0.45 -26.37 -0.08
N SER A 260 -1.28 -27.30 0.44
CA SER A 260 -2.31 -27.98 -0.37
C SER A 260 -3.43 -27.05 -0.85
N MET A 261 -3.74 -26.00 -0.07
CA MET A 261 -4.78 -25.02 -0.38
C MET A 261 -4.29 -23.79 -1.16
N ILE A 262 -2.99 -23.68 -1.45
CA ILE A 262 -2.38 -22.44 -1.97
C ILE A 262 -3.04 -21.94 -3.26
N SER A 263 -3.40 -22.85 -4.17
CA SER A 263 -4.09 -22.50 -5.42
C SER A 263 -5.50 -21.92 -5.18
N GLN A 264 -6.20 -22.41 -4.16
CA GLN A 264 -7.50 -21.88 -3.76
C GLN A 264 -7.35 -20.49 -3.12
N ILE A 265 -6.33 -20.31 -2.29
CA ILE A 265 -6.04 -19.03 -1.64
C ILE A 265 -5.75 -17.94 -2.69
N TYR A 266 -4.87 -18.21 -3.67
CA TYR A 266 -4.52 -17.23 -4.70
C TYR A 266 -5.67 -16.96 -5.67
N SER A 267 -6.42 -17.99 -6.08
CA SER A 267 -7.52 -17.81 -7.05
C SER A 267 -8.75 -17.07 -6.49
N ARG A 268 -8.88 -17.01 -5.16
CA ARG A 268 -9.95 -16.26 -4.47
C ARG A 268 -9.53 -14.84 -4.07
N ALA A 269 -8.23 -14.54 -4.03
CA ALA A 269 -7.74 -13.19 -3.76
C ALA A 269 -8.26 -12.20 -4.83
N GLN A 270 -8.65 -11.00 -4.39
CA GLN A 270 -9.07 -9.92 -5.30
C GLN A 270 -7.89 -9.33 -6.07
N SER A 271 -6.78 -9.12 -5.34
CA SER A 271 -5.51 -8.68 -5.89
C SER A 271 -4.36 -9.42 -5.21
N VAL A 272 -3.22 -9.43 -5.89
CA VAL A 272 -1.96 -9.95 -5.34
C VAL A 272 -0.95 -8.82 -5.31
N VAL A 273 -0.53 -8.47 -4.11
CA VAL A 273 0.46 -7.45 -3.81
C VAL A 273 1.81 -8.14 -3.63
N ALA A 274 2.72 -7.95 -4.58
CA ALA A 274 4.08 -8.47 -4.50
C ALA A 274 5.00 -7.45 -3.82
N TRP A 275 5.54 -7.74 -2.65
CA TRP A 275 6.47 -6.85 -1.96
C TRP A 275 7.92 -7.17 -2.33
N LEU A 276 8.59 -6.21 -2.97
CA LEU A 276 9.97 -6.31 -3.46
C LEU A 276 11.01 -5.70 -2.50
N GLY A 277 10.56 -5.13 -1.38
CA GLY A 277 11.40 -4.42 -0.41
C GLY A 277 11.32 -2.90 -0.53
N VAL A 278 12.23 -2.20 0.15
CA VAL A 278 12.32 -0.74 0.13
C VAL A 278 12.87 -0.25 -1.23
N SER A 279 12.43 0.95 -1.63
CA SER A 279 12.95 1.64 -2.80
C SER A 279 14.40 2.07 -2.62
N ASP A 280 15.09 2.21 -3.73
CA ASP A 280 16.44 2.75 -3.87
C ASP A 280 16.49 3.66 -5.10
N ASP A 281 17.64 4.31 -5.30
CA ASP A 281 17.87 5.24 -6.40
C ASP A 281 17.58 4.60 -7.78
N GLU A 282 17.84 3.30 -7.93
CA GLU A 282 17.55 2.54 -9.15
C GLU A 282 16.06 2.21 -9.33
N THR A 283 15.27 2.17 -8.25
CA THR A 283 13.83 1.84 -8.30
C THR A 283 13.05 2.87 -9.10
N GLU A 284 13.38 4.16 -8.93
CA GLU A 284 12.72 5.24 -9.68
C GLU A 284 13.13 5.23 -11.15
N ILE A 285 14.42 5.01 -11.43
CA ILE A 285 14.93 4.86 -12.80
C ILE A 285 14.24 3.70 -13.51
N ALA A 286 14.14 2.53 -12.87
CA ALA A 286 13.45 1.37 -13.41
C ALA A 286 11.97 1.67 -13.68
N ARG A 287 11.29 2.41 -12.78
CA ARG A 287 9.90 2.82 -12.94
C ARG A 287 9.70 3.71 -14.16
N ASN A 288 10.56 4.71 -14.32
CA ASN A 288 10.48 5.63 -15.47
C ASN A 288 10.80 4.90 -16.77
N ALA A 289 11.85 4.07 -16.81
CA ALA A 289 12.21 3.27 -17.98
C ALA A 289 11.06 2.35 -18.46
N ILE A 290 10.37 1.68 -17.52
CA ILE A 290 9.22 0.81 -17.86
C ILE A 290 8.07 1.66 -18.43
N ARG A 291 7.79 2.83 -17.87
CA ARG A 291 6.71 3.71 -18.34
C ARG A 291 7.00 4.32 -19.71
N GLU A 292 8.19 4.88 -19.89
CA GLU A 292 8.63 5.50 -21.14
C GLU A 292 8.49 4.55 -22.34
N LEU A 293 8.93 3.30 -22.19
CA LEU A 293 8.85 2.29 -23.26
C LEU A 293 7.40 1.90 -23.59
N LEU A 294 6.50 1.96 -22.61
CA LEU A 294 5.09 1.64 -22.79
C LEU A 294 4.33 2.79 -23.46
N GLU A 295 4.61 4.04 -23.06
CA GLU A 295 4.02 5.26 -23.59
C GLU A 295 4.57 5.61 -25.00
N GLY A 296 5.86 5.39 -25.25
CA GLY A 296 6.49 5.60 -26.56
C GLY A 296 5.96 4.69 -27.67
N GLY A 297 5.29 3.58 -27.32
CA GLY A 297 4.60 2.70 -28.27
C GLY A 297 3.26 3.23 -28.77
N GLU A 298 2.62 4.18 -28.07
CA GLU A 298 1.31 4.70 -28.46
C GLU A 298 1.40 5.86 -29.48
N GLN A 299 2.54 6.57 -29.54
CA GLN A 299 2.73 7.67 -30.50
C GLN A 299 3.09 7.20 -31.92
N ASN A 300 3.55 5.95 -32.11
CA ASN A 300 3.98 5.44 -33.41
C ASN A 300 2.84 4.92 -34.32
N HIS A 301 1.57 5.15 -33.97
CA HIS A 301 0.42 4.75 -34.80
C HIS A 301 -0.47 5.90 -35.29
N GLN A 302 -0.09 7.16 -35.14
CA GLN A 302 -0.90 8.28 -35.64
C GLN A 302 -0.21 9.36 -36.48
N ASN A 303 1.09 9.28 -36.80
CA ASN A 303 1.74 10.29 -37.65
C ASN A 303 2.27 9.72 -38.97
N HIS A 304 1.35 9.19 -39.77
CA HIS A 304 1.41 9.34 -41.23
C HIS A 304 0.08 9.92 -41.68
N ASN A 305 0.01 11.24 -41.77
CA ASN A 305 -0.42 11.96 -42.96
C ASN A 305 -0.53 13.48 -42.69
N GLU A 306 0.07 14.23 -43.61
CA GLU A 306 -0.32 15.57 -44.07
C GLU A 306 0.16 16.77 -43.23
N ASP A 307 1.36 17.23 -43.60
CA ASP A 307 1.62 18.47 -44.35
C ASP A 307 0.77 19.72 -44.07
N ASP A 308 1.50 20.85 -44.05
CA ASP A 308 1.09 22.23 -44.31
C ASP A 308 0.32 23.01 -43.23
N ALA A 309 1.05 23.84 -42.47
CA ALA A 309 0.84 25.30 -42.48
C ALA A 309 1.90 26.06 -41.67
N MET A 310 2.71 26.81 -42.40
CA MET A 310 3.52 27.94 -41.94
C MET A 310 2.65 29.01 -41.25
N CYS A 311 3.19 29.63 -40.18
CA CYS A 311 3.08 31.07 -39.95
C CYS A 311 4.14 31.52 -38.95
N GLU A 312 5.12 32.27 -39.45
CA GLU A 312 5.99 33.17 -38.70
C GLU A 312 5.16 34.35 -38.14
N ASP A 313 5.46 34.82 -36.94
CA ASP A 313 5.83 36.22 -36.70
C ASP A 313 6.14 36.51 -35.20
N ASP A 314 7.39 36.92 -35.00
CA ASP A 314 7.96 37.92 -34.09
C ASP A 314 7.11 38.49 -32.93
N SER A 315 7.65 38.43 -31.71
CA SER A 315 8.48 39.51 -31.15
C SER A 315 8.75 39.33 -29.64
N SER A 316 9.87 39.91 -29.24
CA SER A 316 10.65 39.69 -28.03
C SER A 316 10.10 40.32 -26.76
N SER A 317 10.35 39.67 -25.62
CA SER A 317 10.81 40.36 -24.41
C SER A 317 11.62 39.40 -23.53
N THR A 318 12.93 39.64 -23.53
CA THR A 318 13.90 39.07 -22.59
C THR A 318 13.64 39.57 -21.18
N VAL A 319 13.38 38.64 -20.25
CA VAL A 319 13.64 38.84 -18.82
C VAL A 319 14.39 37.60 -18.35
N GLU A 320 15.71 37.74 -18.24
CA GLU A 320 16.55 36.79 -17.53
C GLU A 320 16.30 36.95 -16.03
N SER A 321 15.72 35.94 -15.41
CA SER A 321 15.87 35.68 -13.98
C SER A 321 16.02 34.18 -13.81
N GLY A 322 17.24 33.77 -13.48
CA GLY A 322 17.69 32.39 -13.47
C GLY A 322 16.80 31.45 -12.66
N SER A 323 16.14 30.54 -13.36
CA SER A 323 15.96 29.19 -12.89
C SER A 323 17.20 28.42 -13.31
N GLU A 324 18.01 27.98 -12.34
CA GLU A 324 18.85 26.80 -12.54
C GLU A 324 17.89 25.65 -12.85
N ALA A 325 17.57 25.48 -14.14
CA ALA A 325 17.04 24.23 -14.62
C ALA A 325 18.18 23.24 -14.41
N GLU A 326 18.06 22.43 -13.37
CA GLU A 326 18.82 21.19 -13.28
C GLU A 326 18.63 20.50 -14.63
N SER A 327 19.70 20.46 -15.41
CA SER A 327 19.75 19.63 -16.60
C SER A 327 19.56 18.21 -16.10
N GLU A 328 18.35 17.66 -16.22
CA GLU A 328 18.13 16.23 -16.12
C GLU A 328 19.07 15.60 -17.18
N GLU A 329 20.22 15.09 -16.73
CA GLU A 329 21.10 14.32 -17.58
C GLU A 329 20.28 13.14 -18.09
N GLU A 330 20.03 13.13 -19.40
CA GLU A 330 19.24 12.09 -20.05
C GLU A 330 20.01 10.76 -19.89
N LEU A 331 19.58 9.94 -18.92
CA LEU A 331 20.20 8.66 -18.57
C LEU A 331 20.35 7.76 -19.81
N SER A 332 21.50 7.09 -19.90
CA SER A 332 21.79 6.16 -20.99
C SER A 332 20.78 5.00 -21.03
N PRO A 333 20.42 4.47 -22.22
CA PRO A 333 19.61 3.24 -22.32
C PRO A 333 20.19 2.08 -21.49
N GLU A 334 21.52 1.96 -21.40
CA GLU A 334 22.19 0.91 -20.62
C GLU A 334 21.93 1.06 -19.11
N GLU A 335 21.88 2.29 -18.61
CA GLU A 335 21.61 2.58 -17.19
C GLU A 335 20.15 2.27 -16.84
N LYS A 336 19.23 2.59 -17.76
CA LYS A 336 17.80 2.25 -17.65
C LYS A 336 17.60 0.73 -17.59
N VAL A 337 18.24 -0.02 -18.48
CA VAL A 337 18.19 -1.50 -18.48
C VAL A 337 18.80 -2.07 -17.21
N SER A 338 19.96 -1.55 -16.77
CA SER A 338 20.62 -1.98 -15.54
C SER A 338 19.71 -1.82 -14.31
N ALA A 339 19.02 -0.69 -14.21
CA ALA A 339 18.07 -0.43 -13.13
C ALA A 339 16.89 -1.43 -13.13
N VAL A 340 16.33 -1.74 -14.30
CA VAL A 340 15.26 -2.76 -14.41
C VAL A 340 15.78 -4.15 -14.07
N VAL A 341 16.99 -4.52 -14.51
CA VAL A 341 17.62 -5.79 -14.13
C VAL A 341 17.81 -5.87 -12.62
N SER A 342 18.27 -4.79 -11.97
CA SER A 342 18.41 -4.72 -10.52
C SER A 342 17.08 -4.95 -9.79
N LEU A 343 15.98 -4.35 -10.28
CA LEU A 343 14.62 -4.59 -9.78
C LEU A 343 14.20 -6.06 -9.92
N LEU A 344 14.51 -6.69 -11.06
CA LEU A 344 14.20 -8.10 -11.33
C LEU A 344 15.10 -9.08 -10.56
N ARG A 345 16.22 -8.61 -10.00
CA ARG A 345 17.12 -9.39 -9.12
C ARG A 345 16.71 -9.32 -7.65
N ARG A 346 15.62 -8.64 -7.31
CA ARG A 346 15.03 -8.70 -5.96
C ARG A 346 14.61 -10.13 -5.65
N SER A 347 14.84 -10.57 -4.42
CA SER A 347 14.69 -11.98 -4.01
C SER A 347 13.28 -12.54 -4.21
N TRP A 348 12.27 -11.69 -4.36
CA TRP A 348 10.91 -12.11 -4.71
C TRP A 348 10.83 -12.82 -6.08
N PHE A 349 11.55 -12.31 -7.08
CA PHE A 349 11.58 -12.90 -8.43
C PHE A 349 12.33 -14.24 -8.49
N GLU A 350 13.21 -14.50 -7.53
CA GLU A 350 14.01 -15.73 -7.44
C GLU A 350 13.27 -16.86 -6.70
N ARG A 351 12.03 -16.63 -6.26
CA ARG A 351 11.27 -17.61 -5.48
C ARG A 351 10.81 -18.79 -6.34
N PRO A 352 10.91 -20.02 -5.81
CA PRO A 352 10.44 -21.22 -6.52
C PRO A 352 8.92 -21.21 -6.76
N ASP A 353 8.16 -20.57 -5.86
CA ASP A 353 6.70 -20.55 -5.92
C ASP A 353 6.14 -19.46 -6.85
N LEU A 354 6.99 -18.58 -7.39
CA LEU A 354 6.59 -17.45 -8.23
C LEU A 354 5.64 -17.87 -9.36
N MET A 355 5.92 -19.02 -10.00
CA MET A 355 5.09 -19.53 -11.09
C MET A 355 3.65 -19.82 -10.67
N HIS A 356 3.43 -20.31 -9.44
CA HIS A 356 2.08 -20.55 -8.92
C HIS A 356 1.37 -19.21 -8.66
N GLU A 357 2.08 -18.24 -8.11
CA GLU A 357 1.54 -16.91 -7.82
C GLU A 357 1.10 -16.19 -9.09
N VAL A 358 1.96 -16.20 -10.12
CA VAL A 358 1.65 -15.57 -11.40
C VAL A 358 0.55 -16.31 -12.17
N ALA A 359 0.46 -17.64 -12.02
CA ALA A 359 -0.57 -18.43 -12.70
C ALA A 359 -1.98 -18.24 -12.13
N PHE A 360 -2.10 -18.05 -10.80
CA PHE A 360 -3.40 -17.97 -10.12
C PHE A 360 -3.79 -16.56 -9.68
N GLY A 361 -2.82 -15.67 -9.51
CA GLY A 361 -3.04 -14.29 -9.10
C GLY A 361 -3.82 -13.50 -10.13
N ARG A 362 -4.88 -12.81 -9.68
CA ARG A 362 -5.54 -11.76 -10.45
C ARG A 362 -4.84 -10.44 -10.14
N ALA A 363 -4.58 -9.63 -11.16
CA ALA A 363 -4.05 -8.27 -11.03
C ALA A 363 -2.87 -8.17 -10.03
N ILE A 364 -1.69 -8.65 -10.46
CA ILE A 364 -0.49 -8.60 -9.62
C ILE A 364 0.14 -7.22 -9.72
N THR A 365 0.17 -6.51 -8.59
CA THR A 365 0.86 -5.24 -8.45
C THR A 365 2.08 -5.45 -7.56
N ALA A 366 3.26 -5.19 -8.10
CA ALA A 366 4.50 -5.21 -7.35
C ALA A 366 4.77 -3.84 -6.72
N TYR A 367 5.23 -3.84 -5.48
CA TYR A 367 5.60 -2.64 -4.73
C TYR A 367 7.06 -2.71 -4.31
N CYS A 368 7.78 -1.61 -4.56
CA CYS A 368 9.13 -1.37 -4.08
C CYS A 368 9.14 0.00 -3.39
N GLY A 369 9.17 0.01 -2.06
CA GLY A 369 8.93 1.22 -1.28
C GLY A 369 7.53 1.80 -1.56
N SER A 370 7.46 3.08 -1.91
CA SER A 370 6.23 3.78 -2.31
C SER A 370 5.87 3.59 -3.79
N HIS A 371 6.77 3.02 -4.60
CA HIS A 371 6.56 2.85 -6.03
C HIS A 371 5.83 1.53 -6.32
N SER A 372 4.83 1.59 -7.20
CA SER A 372 4.06 0.44 -7.67
C SER A 372 4.29 0.18 -9.15
N PHE A 373 4.31 -1.10 -9.53
CA PHE A 373 4.49 -1.59 -10.89
C PHE A 373 3.41 -2.64 -11.17
N LEU A 374 2.73 -2.58 -12.31
CA LEU A 374 1.91 -3.72 -12.71
C LEU A 374 2.83 -4.81 -13.24
N LEU A 375 2.65 -6.06 -12.79
CA LEU A 375 3.47 -7.15 -13.30
C LEU A 375 3.32 -7.28 -14.83
N SER A 376 2.15 -7.00 -15.38
CA SER A 376 1.92 -6.96 -16.83
C SER A 376 2.78 -5.94 -17.56
N GLU A 377 3.05 -4.78 -16.96
CA GLU A 377 3.90 -3.73 -17.52
C GLU A 377 5.36 -4.20 -17.56
N ILE A 378 5.85 -4.77 -16.45
CA ILE A 378 7.19 -5.37 -16.38
C ILE A 378 7.35 -6.46 -17.46
N MET A 379 6.36 -7.33 -17.61
CA MET A 379 6.39 -8.40 -18.63
C MET A 379 6.26 -7.88 -20.06
N GLU A 380 5.61 -6.75 -20.28
CA GLU A 380 5.54 -6.09 -21.60
C GLU A 380 6.85 -5.37 -21.92
N TYR A 381 7.48 -4.71 -20.94
CA TYR A 381 8.81 -4.12 -21.07
C TYR A 381 9.83 -5.18 -21.51
N LEU A 382 9.87 -6.32 -20.82
CA LEU A 382 10.74 -7.44 -21.19
C LEU A 382 10.47 -7.98 -22.61
N ARG A 383 9.28 -7.76 -23.19
CA ARG A 383 8.94 -8.22 -24.55
C ARG A 383 9.22 -7.20 -25.64
N ARG A 384 9.08 -5.91 -25.34
CA ARG A 384 9.23 -4.80 -26.29
C ARG A 384 10.66 -4.27 -26.39
N ARG A 385 11.51 -4.60 -25.43
CA ARG A 385 12.92 -4.22 -25.43
C ARG A 385 13.60 -4.54 -26.75
N ASP A 386 14.59 -3.73 -27.11
CA ASP A 386 15.40 -3.99 -28.29
C ASP A 386 16.21 -5.28 -28.08
N GLU A 387 16.36 -6.09 -29.14
CA GLU A 387 17.17 -7.33 -29.12
C GLU A 387 18.65 -7.07 -28.77
N ASN A 388 19.09 -5.81 -28.86
CA ASN A 388 20.44 -5.36 -28.52
C ASN A 388 20.62 -5.04 -27.02
N GLU A 389 19.55 -5.02 -26.22
CA GLU A 389 19.63 -4.83 -24.77
C GLU A 389 19.95 -6.17 -24.08
N ASP A 390 21.19 -6.30 -23.57
CA ASP A 390 21.69 -7.51 -22.90
C ASP A 390 21.01 -7.71 -21.53
N ILE A 391 19.85 -8.38 -21.53
CA ILE A 391 19.24 -8.92 -20.31
C ILE A 391 19.79 -10.32 -20.04
N PRO A 392 20.20 -10.64 -18.80
CA PRO A 392 20.62 -11.99 -18.43
C PRO A 392 19.59 -13.07 -18.82
N SER A 393 20.06 -14.14 -19.47
CA SER A 393 19.20 -15.19 -20.05
C SER A 393 18.26 -15.89 -19.05
N ASP A 394 18.60 -15.88 -17.76
CA ASP A 394 17.77 -16.43 -16.70
C ASP A 394 16.52 -15.57 -16.39
N LEU A 395 16.59 -14.26 -16.63
CA LEU A 395 15.45 -13.34 -16.50
C LEU A 395 14.54 -13.37 -17.73
N GLU A 396 15.01 -13.84 -18.88
CA GLU A 396 14.19 -13.98 -20.10
C GLU A 396 13.00 -14.91 -19.90
N ILE A 397 13.12 -15.89 -19.00
CA ILE A 397 12.04 -16.82 -18.66
C ILE A 397 10.80 -16.05 -18.16
N LEU A 398 10.99 -14.92 -17.47
CA LEU A 398 9.88 -14.09 -16.98
C LEU A 398 9.03 -13.56 -18.13
N SER A 399 9.64 -13.17 -19.26
CA SER A 399 8.92 -12.68 -20.45
C SER A 399 7.90 -13.70 -21.01
N LEU A 400 8.12 -14.99 -20.77
CA LEU A 400 7.28 -16.08 -21.26
C LEU A 400 6.05 -16.35 -20.38
N ILE A 401 6.03 -15.83 -19.15
CA ILE A 401 5.01 -16.14 -18.14
C ILE A 401 3.64 -15.48 -18.48
N GLY A 402 3.63 -14.44 -19.33
CA GLY A 402 2.41 -13.70 -19.72
C GLY A 402 1.52 -14.34 -20.82
N ASN A 403 1.92 -15.45 -21.44
CA ASN A 403 1.26 -15.97 -22.66
C ASN A 403 -0.15 -16.58 -22.46
N LYS A 404 -0.65 -16.76 -21.23
CA LYS A 404 -1.86 -17.57 -20.98
C LYS A 404 -3.16 -16.81 -20.74
N THR A 405 -3.17 -15.49 -20.61
CA THR A 405 -4.41 -14.75 -20.28
C THR A 405 -5.28 -14.39 -21.49
N LYS A 406 -4.83 -14.57 -22.74
CA LYS A 406 -5.63 -14.24 -23.95
C LYS A 406 -6.40 -15.39 -24.61
N LYS A 407 -6.44 -16.61 -24.07
CA LYS A 407 -7.31 -17.69 -24.60
C LYS A 407 -8.08 -18.43 -23.51
N ARG A 408 -9.09 -17.76 -22.94
CA ARG A 408 -10.34 -18.42 -22.54
C ARG A 408 -11.41 -18.10 -23.58
N GLU A 409 -11.20 -18.57 -24.81
CA GLU A 409 -12.30 -18.67 -25.77
C GLU A 409 -13.24 -19.77 -25.29
N SER A 410 -14.51 -19.42 -25.23
CA SER A 410 -15.64 -20.28 -24.95
C SER A 410 -15.59 -21.57 -25.77
N TYR A 411 -15.32 -22.70 -25.10
CA TYR A 411 -15.75 -23.98 -25.63
C TYR A 411 -17.26 -24.09 -25.45
N GLY A 412 -17.97 -23.47 -26.40
CA GLY A 412 -19.36 -23.76 -26.68
C GLY A 412 -19.46 -25.19 -27.18
N THR A 413 -20.18 -26.00 -26.42
CA THR A 413 -20.59 -27.36 -26.70
C THR A 413 -21.13 -27.47 -28.14
N ARG A 414 -20.42 -28.18 -29.02
CA ARG A 414 -21.02 -28.76 -30.23
C ARG A 414 -20.78 -30.25 -30.26
N HIS A 415 -21.89 -30.96 -30.18
CA HIS A 415 -22.02 -32.40 -30.26
C HIS A 415 -21.36 -33.01 -31.51
N GLY A 416 -20.66 -34.13 -31.28
CA GLY A 416 -20.97 -35.42 -31.91
C GLY A 416 -20.75 -35.54 -33.41
N GLY A 417 -19.57 -36.04 -33.79
CA GLY A 417 -19.33 -36.62 -35.11
C GLY A 417 -17.99 -37.36 -35.16
N MET A 418 -17.97 -38.64 -34.80
CA MET A 418 -16.82 -39.52 -35.03
C MET A 418 -16.62 -39.76 -36.54
N PRO A 419 -15.36 -39.77 -37.03
CA PRO A 419 -14.99 -40.56 -38.19
C PRO A 419 -14.02 -41.68 -37.81
N GLN A 420 -14.35 -42.87 -38.29
CA GLN A 420 -13.68 -44.14 -38.08
C GLN A 420 -12.21 -44.15 -38.54
N LYS A 421 -11.32 -44.68 -37.70
CA LYS A 421 -9.93 -45.01 -38.05
C LYS A 421 -9.90 -46.19 -39.02
N LYS A 422 -9.43 -45.97 -40.26
CA LYS A 422 -8.93 -47.03 -41.15
C LYS A 422 -7.44 -47.22 -40.90
N THR A 423 -7.09 -48.28 -40.18
CA THR A 423 -5.75 -48.86 -40.11
C THR A 423 -5.41 -49.54 -41.45
N ARG A 424 -4.36 -49.09 -42.13
CA ARG A 424 -3.71 -49.85 -43.21
C ARG A 424 -2.37 -50.35 -42.72
N ARG A 425 -2.30 -51.66 -42.44
CA ARG A 425 -1.08 -52.46 -42.38
C ARG A 425 -0.41 -52.43 -43.76
N ARG A 426 0.92 -52.32 -43.78
CA ARG A 426 1.77 -52.87 -44.85
C ARG A 426 2.87 -53.68 -44.16
N GLU A 427 2.79 -54.98 -44.33
CA GLU A 427 3.92 -55.90 -44.31
C GLU A 427 4.28 -56.22 -45.77
N GLU A 428 5.55 -56.56 -45.96
CA GLU A 428 6.30 -56.96 -47.16
C GLU A 428 7.11 -55.85 -47.86
#